data_AF-A0AAU9W0X6-F1
#
_entry.id   AF-A0AAU9W0X6-F1
#
_cell.length_a   1.000
_cell.length_b   1.000
_cell.length_c   1.000
_cell.angle_alpha   90.00
_cell.angle_beta   90.00
_cell.angle_gamma   90.00
#
_symmetry.space_group_name_H-M   'P 1'
#
loop_
_entity.id
_entity.type
_entity.pdbx_description
1 polymer ?
#
loop_
_entity_poly.entity_id
_entity_poly.type
_entity_poly.pdbx_seq_one_letter_code
_entity_poly.pdbx_strand_id
1 'polypeptide(L)'
;MSEKYMTRFDERMKSPTFDEIDRSDPVAFHNARERWALERLIELETVKIYQERVKECYRREEVNAKQYCRKEVNDYRKYYNEYKKKAWFHTEGGDWTKYKVEISGE
;
A
#
# COMPACT_ATOMS: atom_id res chain seq x y z
N MET A 1 14.90 15.44 8.12
CA MET A 1 13.94 14.68 8.96
C MET A 1 14.62 14.43 10.30
N SER A 2 13.98 14.74 11.42
CA SER A 2 14.57 14.49 12.75
C SER A 2 14.48 13.00 13.09
N GLU A 3 15.52 12.44 13.71
CA GLU A 3 15.63 11.01 14.10
C GLU A 3 14.39 10.51 14.83
N LYS A 4 13.83 11.32 15.73
CA LYS A 4 12.59 11.02 16.47
C LYS A 4 11.41 10.63 15.58
N TYR A 5 11.29 11.24 14.39
CA TYR A 5 10.20 10.92 13.46
C TYR A 5 10.43 9.60 12.73
N MET A 6 11.68 9.29 12.40
CA MET A 6 12.06 8.02 11.78
C MET A 6 11.78 6.86 12.76
N THR A 7 12.18 7.00 14.03
CA THR A 7 11.91 5.98 15.06
C THR A 7 10.42 5.73 15.23
N ARG A 8 9.59 6.77 15.32
CA ARG A 8 8.13 6.63 15.43
C ARG A 8 7.53 5.93 14.20
N PHE A 9 8.05 6.22 13.00
CA PHE A 9 7.60 5.56 11.78
C PHE A 9 7.94 4.06 11.81
N ASP A 10 9.17 3.72 12.18
CA ASP A 10 9.61 2.32 12.30
C ASP A 10 8.80 1.55 13.35
N GLU A 11 8.47 2.17 14.48
CA GLU A 11 7.59 1.60 15.51
C GLU A 11 6.18 1.30 14.95
N ARG A 12 5.61 2.22 14.18
CA ARG A 12 4.29 2.02 13.54
C ARG A 12 4.32 0.91 12.48
N MET A 13 5.39 0.82 11.69
CA MET A 13 5.53 -0.25 10.70
C MET A 13 5.70 -1.63 11.34
N LYS A 14 6.24 -1.69 12.57
CA LYS A 14 6.35 -2.92 13.37
C LYS A 14 5.08 -3.29 14.15
N SER A 15 4.03 -2.46 14.08
CA SER A 15 2.75 -2.77 14.73
C SER A 15 2.12 -4.05 14.17
N PRO A 16 1.30 -4.78 14.92
CA PRO A 16 0.69 -6.03 14.44
C PRO A 16 -0.26 -5.79 13.27
N THR A 17 -0.48 -6.82 12.46
CA THR A 17 -1.48 -6.81 11.37
C THR A 17 -2.89 -7.12 11.88
N PHE A 18 -3.90 -6.95 11.03
CA PHE A 18 -5.30 -7.26 11.38
C PHE A 18 -5.56 -8.73 11.70
N ASP A 19 -4.68 -9.64 11.28
CA ASP A 19 -4.82 -11.09 11.51
C ASP A 19 -4.16 -11.54 12.83
N GLU A 20 -3.29 -10.69 13.40
CA GLU A 20 -2.55 -10.97 14.63
C GLU A 20 -3.24 -10.41 15.89
N ILE A 21 -4.29 -9.59 15.71
CA ILE A 21 -4.95 -8.87 16.81
C ILE A 21 -6.34 -9.44 17.11
N ASP A 22 -6.74 -9.33 18.38
CA ASP A 22 -8.16 -9.34 18.73
C ASP A 22 -8.76 -8.00 18.30
N ARG A 23 -9.73 -8.04 17.38
CA ARG A 23 -10.40 -6.85 16.87
C ARG A 23 -11.29 -6.16 17.91
N SER A 24 -11.53 -6.79 19.05
CA SER A 24 -12.23 -6.21 20.20
C SER A 24 -11.36 -5.23 21.00
N ASP A 25 -10.03 -5.35 20.94
CA ASP A 25 -9.12 -4.42 21.62
C ASP A 25 -8.97 -3.12 20.82
N PRO A 26 -9.42 -1.96 21.35
CA PRO A 26 -9.36 -0.69 20.62
C PRO A 26 -7.92 -0.22 20.34
N VAL A 27 -6.95 -0.57 21.19
CA VAL A 27 -5.56 -0.12 21.02
C VAL A 27 -4.87 -0.92 19.93
N ALA A 28 -4.96 -2.26 19.99
CA ALA A 28 -4.42 -3.13 18.96
C ALA A 28 -5.04 -2.84 17.58
N PHE A 29 -6.36 -2.62 17.53
CA PHE A 29 -7.06 -2.25 16.30
C PHE A 29 -6.58 -0.93 15.71
N HIS A 30 -6.37 0.10 16.55
CA HIS A 30 -5.85 1.38 16.10
C HIS A 30 -4.46 1.24 15.46
N ASN A 31 -3.57 0.47 16.09
CA ASN A 31 -2.20 0.27 15.61
C ASN A 31 -2.16 -0.52 14.28
N ALA A 32 -2.96 -1.58 14.16
CA ALA A 32 -3.07 -2.34 12.91
C ALA A 32 -3.60 -1.48 11.75
N ARG A 33 -4.58 -0.61 12.05
CA ARG A 33 -5.09 0.37 11.10
C ARG A 33 -4.04 1.39 10.66
N GLU A 34 -3.28 1.96 11.60
CA GLU A 34 -2.20 2.89 11.27
C GLU A 34 -1.17 2.22 10.36
N ARG A 35 -0.74 0.99 10.69
CA ARG A 35 0.17 0.21 9.86
C ARG A 35 -0.39 -0.02 8.46
N TRP A 36 -1.64 -0.47 8.33
CA TRP A 36 -2.28 -0.69 7.05
C TRP A 36 -2.32 0.57 6.18
N ALA A 37 -2.66 1.72 6.77
CA ALA A 37 -2.66 2.99 6.06
C ALA A 37 -1.25 3.36 5.55
N LEU A 38 -0.21 3.13 6.34
CA LEU A 38 1.18 3.37 5.94
C LEU A 38 1.61 2.45 4.80
N GLU A 39 1.33 1.14 4.88
CA GLU A 39 1.61 0.19 3.81
C GLU A 39 0.92 0.60 2.50
N ARG A 40 -0.34 1.03 2.56
CA ARG A 40 -1.08 1.54 1.39
C ARG A 40 -0.46 2.81 0.81
N LEU A 41 0.04 3.72 1.65
CA LEU A 41 0.76 4.91 1.18
C LEU A 41 2.08 4.53 0.49
N ILE A 42 2.82 3.54 1.02
CA ILE A 42 4.05 3.03 0.41
C ILE A 42 3.75 2.42 -0.97
N GLU A 43 2.70 1.58 -1.08
CA GLU A 43 2.29 0.99 -2.35
C GLU A 43 1.90 2.08 -3.37
N LEU A 44 1.15 3.10 -2.94
CA LEU A 44 0.78 4.23 -3.79
C LEU A 44 2.01 5.00 -4.28
N GLU A 45 2.95 5.30 -3.39
CA GLU A 45 4.16 6.04 -3.75
C GLU A 45 5.06 5.21 -4.68
N THR A 46 5.11 3.90 -4.48
CA THR A 46 5.77 2.96 -5.40
C THR A 46 5.18 3.05 -6.80
N VAL A 47 3.85 3.06 -6.93
CA VAL A 47 3.17 3.25 -8.22
C VAL A 47 3.54 4.59 -8.86
N LYS A 48 3.61 5.69 -8.09
CA LYS A 48 4.04 7.00 -8.62
C LYS A 48 5.47 7.00 -9.13
N ILE A 49 6.39 6.31 -8.44
CA ILE A 49 7.78 6.14 -8.92
C ILE A 49 7.79 5.48 -10.29
N TYR A 50 7.04 4.39 -10.48
CA TYR A 50 6.93 3.75 -11.80
C TYR A 50 6.26 4.64 -12.84
N GLN A 51 5.26 5.42 -12.45
CA GLN A 51 4.63 6.39 -13.34
C GLN A 51 5.64 7.44 -13.83
N GLU A 52 6.51 7.94 -12.95
CA GLU A 52 7.52 8.92 -13.34
C GLU A 52 8.59 8.31 -14.26
N ARG A 53 9.00 7.05 -14.02
CA ARG A 53 9.89 6.31 -14.94
C ARG A 53 9.30 6.18 -16.35
N VAL A 54 7.99 5.93 -16.46
CA VAL A 54 7.32 5.91 -17.77
C VAL A 54 7.36 7.28 -18.43
N LYS A 55 7.06 8.35 -17.69
CA LYS A 55 7.13 9.72 -18.22
C LYS A 55 8.55 10.07 -18.67
N GLU A 56 9.56 9.70 -17.90
CA GLU A 56 10.96 9.93 -18.22
C GLU A 56 11.35 9.21 -19.51
N CYS A 57 10.97 7.93 -19.66
CA CYS A 57 11.20 7.20 -20.90
C CYS A 57 10.50 7.86 -22.09
N TYR A 58 9.25 8.30 -21.93
CA TYR A 58 8.49 8.97 -22.98
C TYR A 58 9.12 10.31 -23.38
N ARG A 59 9.67 11.06 -22.41
CA ARG A 59 10.42 12.30 -22.68
C ARG A 59 11.73 12.04 -23.42
N ARG A 60 12.41 10.92 -23.14
CA ARG A 60 13.70 10.58 -23.76
C ARG A 60 13.57 10.05 -25.19
N GLU A 61 12.61 9.15 -25.42
CA GLU A 61 12.47 8.43 -26.70
C GLU A 61 11.54 9.13 -27.71
N GLU A 62 10.72 10.09 -27.24
CA GLU A 62 9.75 10.85 -28.03
C GLU A 62 8.91 9.97 -28.98
N VAL A 63 9.19 10.03 -30.29
CA VAL A 63 8.45 9.33 -31.35
C VAL A 63 8.60 7.80 -31.23
N ASN A 64 9.73 7.31 -30.70
CA ASN A 64 10.02 5.89 -30.58
C ASN A 64 9.54 5.27 -29.26
N ALA A 65 8.89 6.05 -28.39
CA ALA A 65 8.47 5.61 -27.06
C ALA A 65 7.61 4.34 -27.08
N LYS A 66 6.80 4.13 -28.13
CA LYS A 66 5.94 2.94 -28.26
C LYS A 66 6.73 1.62 -28.33
N GLN A 67 7.93 1.63 -28.90
CA GLN A 67 8.76 0.43 -29.04
C GLN A 67 9.68 0.25 -27.82
N TYR A 68 10.39 1.30 -27.42
CA TYR A 68 11.42 1.20 -26.40
C TYR A 68 10.90 1.25 -24.95
N CYS A 69 9.82 1.99 -24.66
CA CYS A 69 9.32 2.16 -23.29
C CYS A 69 8.36 1.05 -22.82
N ARG A 70 8.30 -0.08 -23.54
CA ARG A 70 7.36 -1.17 -23.25
C ARG A 70 7.62 -1.79 -21.88
N LYS A 71 8.88 -1.85 -21.44
CA LYS A 71 9.26 -2.43 -20.15
C LYS A 71 8.72 -1.59 -19.00
N GLU A 72 8.98 -0.28 -19.03
CA GLU A 72 8.56 0.68 -18.01
C GLU A 72 7.04 0.71 -17.90
N VAL A 73 6.34 0.66 -19.03
CA VAL A 73 4.87 0.61 -19.07
C VAL A 73 4.33 -0.70 -18.48
N ASN A 74 4.97 -1.84 -18.78
CA ASN A 74 4.57 -3.13 -18.20
C ASN A 74 4.80 -3.17 -16.69
N ASP A 75 5.94 -2.64 -16.21
CA ASP A 75 6.25 -2.55 -14.79
C ASP A 75 5.22 -1.67 -14.07
N TYR A 76 4.98 -0.46 -14.58
CA TYR A 76 3.92 0.42 -14.05
C TYR A 76 2.57 -0.28 -14.00
N ARG A 77 2.17 -0.95 -15.09
CA ARG A 77 0.88 -1.66 -15.16
C ARG A 77 0.80 -2.78 -14.12
N LYS A 78 1.88 -3.53 -13.89
CA LYS A 78 1.92 -4.59 -12.88
C LYS A 78 1.66 -4.01 -11.48
N TYR A 79 2.44 -3.03 -11.06
CA TYR A 79 2.30 -2.43 -9.72
C TYR A 79 0.98 -1.69 -9.55
N TYR A 80 0.51 -1.00 -10.59
CA TYR A 80 -0.81 -0.34 -10.57
C TYR A 80 -1.95 -1.35 -10.37
N ASN A 81 -1.90 -2.49 -11.07
CA ASN A 81 -2.91 -3.54 -10.93
C ASN A 81 -2.86 -4.18 -9.53
N GLU A 82 -1.67 -4.40 -8.98
CA GLU A 82 -1.50 -4.90 -7.60
C GLU A 82 -2.08 -3.91 -6.58
N TYR A 83 -1.75 -2.62 -6.69
CA TYR A 83 -2.31 -1.57 -5.84
C TYR A 83 -3.84 -1.48 -5.92
N LYS A 84 -4.41 -1.66 -7.13
CA LYS A 84 -5.86 -1.58 -7.38
C LYS A 84 -6.64 -2.77 -6.80
N LYS A 85 -6.01 -3.94 -6.64
CA LYS A 85 -6.68 -5.13 -6.06
C LYS A 85 -7.08 -4.92 -4.61
N LYS A 86 -6.30 -4.14 -3.85
CA LYS A 86 -6.57 -3.82 -2.44
C LYS A 86 -7.34 -2.50 -2.35
N ALA A 87 -8.38 -2.46 -1.52
CA ALA A 87 -9.06 -1.20 -1.20
C ALA A 87 -8.50 -0.62 0.11
N TRP A 88 -8.79 0.66 0.37
CA TRP A 88 -8.37 1.30 1.62
C TRP A 88 -9.09 0.72 2.85
N PHE A 89 -10.35 0.31 2.67
CA PHE A 89 -11.21 -0.19 3.74
C PHE A 89 -11.37 -1.71 3.79
N HIS A 90 -10.82 -2.44 2.81
CA HIS A 90 -10.91 -3.89 2.74
C HIS A 90 -9.54 -4.52 2.95
N THR A 91 -9.42 -5.28 4.04
CA THR A 91 -8.30 -6.17 4.32
C THR A 91 -8.62 -7.58 3.78
N GLU A 92 -7.68 -8.52 3.90
CA GLU A 92 -7.90 -9.92 3.52
C GLU A 92 -9.05 -10.55 4.34
N GLY A 93 -9.18 -10.16 5.61
CA GLY A 93 -10.27 -10.55 6.50
C GLY A 93 -11.54 -9.69 6.44
N GLY A 94 -11.76 -8.93 5.35
CA GLY A 94 -13.00 -8.19 5.09
C GLY A 94 -12.93 -6.67 5.30
N ASP A 95 -14.09 -6.03 5.41
CA ASP A 95 -14.20 -4.58 5.62
C ASP A 95 -13.99 -4.22 7.10
N TRP A 96 -12.90 -3.51 7.41
CA TRP A 96 -12.60 -3.13 8.80
C TRP A 96 -13.47 -1.97 9.31
N THR A 97 -14.30 -1.34 8.46
CA THR A 97 -15.29 -0.33 8.89
C THR A 97 -16.57 -0.95 9.44
N LYS A 98 -16.81 -2.25 9.17
CA LYS A 98 -17.97 -2.95 9.74
C LYS A 98 -17.67 -3.33 11.18
N TYR A 99 -18.42 -2.75 12.11
CA TYR A 99 -18.28 -2.95 13.56
C TYR A 99 -18.48 -4.41 14.02
N LYS A 100 -19.13 -5.24 13.18
CA LYS A 100 -19.19 -6.69 13.37
C LYS A 100 -18.16 -7.33 12.46
N VAL A 101 -17.00 -7.58 13.03
CA VAL A 101 -16.20 -8.69 12.56
C VAL A 101 -17.01 -9.91 12.95
N GLU A 102 -17.48 -10.68 11.98
CA GLU A 102 -17.97 -12.02 12.28
C GLU A 102 -16.79 -12.74 12.95
N ILE A 103 -16.94 -13.01 14.25
CA ILE A 103 -16.10 -13.99 14.94
C ILE A 103 -16.24 -15.22 14.07
N SER A 104 -15.16 -15.61 13.39
CA SER A 104 -15.13 -16.84 12.60
C SER A 104 -15.64 -17.94 13.52
N GLY A 105 -16.81 -18.48 13.19
CA GLY A 105 -17.48 -19.47 13.99
C GLY A 105 -16.60 -20.71 14.13
N GLU A 106 -16.12 -20.92 15.35
CA GLU A 106 -16.03 -22.20 16.05
C GLU A 106 -16.37 -21.95 17.52
#